data_AF-A0A8T4ZVT0-F1
#
_entry.id   AF-A0A8T4ZVT0-F1
#
_cell.length_a   1.000
_cell.length_b   1.000
_cell.length_c   1.000
_cell.angle_alpha   90.00
_cell.angle_beta   90.00
_cell.angle_gamma   90.00
#
_symmetry.space_group_name_H-M   'P 1'
#
loop_
_entity.id
_entity.type
_entity.pdbx_description
1 polymer ?
#
loop_
_entity_poly.entity_id
_entity_poly.type
_entity_poly.pdbx_seq_one_letter_code
_entity_poly.pdbx_strand_id
1 'polypeptide(L)'
;MPKFEPVRKKPGELIRSEDWNKIQEDIRADLERLEEEVRNLRRYVDAMTEIVVLTNLDSPIGLSYRLDEDVPGEVGNYASSVVGYITRQWVIERGRTGEICRFGILSHFDTLYYWSGADNGDKKTLEITLEYVDGTRHVIGDIFIHEWTKLRPKGSENPYIEYLLSPNERVWYKYELRNPNPDKEVRYIYFKNVNSECATRIANVIQYVARIRPLET
;
A
#
# COMPACT_ATOMS: atom_id res chain seq x y z
N MET A 1 14.04 28.35 26.76
CA MET A 1 14.82 28.50 25.51
C MET A 1 15.39 29.90 25.50
N PRO A 2 16.71 30.13 25.46
CA PRO A 2 17.21 31.48 25.27
C PRO A 2 17.11 31.80 23.78
N LYS A 3 16.14 32.66 23.43
CA LYS A 3 16.17 33.42 22.18
C LYS A 3 17.42 34.30 22.20
N PHE A 4 17.98 34.63 21.04
CA PHE A 4 18.98 35.69 20.94
C PHE A 4 18.56 36.88 21.81
N GLU A 5 19.35 37.17 22.85
CA GLU A 5 19.12 38.32 23.70
C GLU A 5 19.96 39.47 23.17
N PRO A 6 19.34 40.49 22.55
CA PRO A 6 20.10 41.63 22.07
C PRO A 6 20.83 42.30 23.22
N VAL A 7 22.11 42.61 23.03
CA VAL A 7 22.91 43.37 24.01
C VAL A 7 22.26 44.74 24.17
N ARG A 8 21.58 44.97 25.30
CA ARG A 8 20.90 46.23 25.59
C ARG A 8 21.91 47.27 26.04
N LYS A 9 22.24 48.22 25.17
CA LYS A 9 23.09 49.38 25.50
C LYS A 9 22.27 50.67 25.54
N LYS A 10 22.71 51.63 26.36
CA LYS A 10 22.12 52.97 26.40
C LYS A 10 22.55 53.78 25.18
N PRO A 11 21.73 54.73 24.69
CA PRO A 11 22.13 55.63 23.61
C PRO A 11 23.45 56.33 23.93
N GLY A 12 24.45 56.21 23.05
CA GLY A 12 25.79 56.79 23.21
C GLY A 12 26.90 55.84 23.69
N GLU A 13 26.56 54.60 24.07
CA GLU A 13 27.57 53.58 24.42
C GLU A 13 28.15 52.89 23.18
N LEU A 14 29.47 52.88 23.06
CA LEU A 14 30.18 52.18 21.98
C LEU A 14 30.05 50.66 22.13
N ILE A 15 29.75 49.98 21.02
CA ILE A 15 29.84 48.52 20.92
C ILE A 15 31.32 48.15 20.89
N ARG A 16 31.79 47.37 21.85
CA ARG A 16 33.18 46.89 21.86
C ARG A 16 33.32 45.76 20.86
N SER A 17 34.52 45.53 20.33
CA SER A 17 34.80 44.43 19.40
C SER A 17 34.40 43.06 19.98
N GLU A 18 34.57 42.87 21.29
CA GLU A 18 34.14 41.66 22.01
C GLU A 18 32.62 41.45 21.98
N ASP A 19 31.84 42.51 22.19
CA ASP A 19 30.37 42.46 22.10
C ASP A 19 29.92 42.15 20.68
N TRP A 20 30.61 42.72 19.68
CA TRP A 20 30.33 42.47 18.27
C TRP A 20 30.64 41.03 17.86
N ASN A 21 31.80 40.50 18.26
CA ASN A 21 32.19 39.12 18.00
C ASN A 21 31.22 38.14 18.64
N LYS A 22 30.80 38.39 19.89
CA LYS A 22 29.80 37.57 20.58
C LYS A 22 28.46 37.57 19.84
N ILE A 23 27.99 38.73 19.39
CA ILE A 23 26.76 38.81 18.59
C ILE A 23 26.89 38.01 17.29
N GLN A 24 28.03 38.09 16.60
CA GLN A 24 28.27 37.33 15.38
C GLN A 24 28.32 35.82 15.62
N GLU A 25 28.96 35.38 16.71
CA GLU A 25 29.00 33.96 17.11
C GLU A 25 27.62 33.43 17.49
N ASP A 26 26.85 34.20 18.29
CA ASP A 26 25.49 33.83 18.69
C ASP A 26 24.56 33.72 17.47
N ILE A 27 24.62 34.69 16.53
CA ILE A 27 23.86 34.65 15.28
C ILE A 27 24.27 33.45 14.42
N ARG A 28 25.57 33.19 14.29
CA ARG A 28 26.08 32.05 13.52
C ARG A 28 25.59 30.72 14.10
N ALA A 29 25.67 30.55 15.42
CA ALA A 29 25.19 29.35 16.10
C ALA A 29 23.67 29.17 15.93
N ASP A 30 22.89 30.25 16.01
CA ASP A 30 21.45 30.21 15.75
C ASP A 30 21.14 29.84 14.28
N LEU A 31 21.91 30.34 13.31
CA LEU A 31 21.76 29.98 11.88
C LEU A 31 22.11 28.51 11.62
N GLU A 32 23.22 28.02 12.16
CA GLU A 32 23.63 26.62 12.04
C GLU A 32 22.57 25.68 12.65
N ARG A 33 21.98 26.06 13.81
CA ARG A 33 20.89 25.30 14.42
C ARG A 33 19.62 25.31 13.56
N LEU A 34 19.22 26.48 13.04
CA LEU A 34 18.05 26.60 12.17
C LEU A 34 18.23 25.77 10.89
N GLU A 35 19.42 25.74 10.30
CA GLU A 35 19.69 24.93 9.12
C GLU A 35 19.51 23.43 9.41
N GLU A 36 20.01 22.96 10.56
CA GLU A 36 19.83 21.57 10.98
C GLU A 36 18.35 21.23 11.28
N GLU A 37 17.61 22.13 11.93
CA GLU A 37 16.17 21.98 12.16
C GLU A 37 15.41 21.90 10.83
N VAL A 38 15.72 22.76 9.86
CA VAL A 38 15.10 22.73 8.52
C VAL A 38 15.42 21.42 7.78
N ARG A 39 16.67 20.94 7.85
CA ARG A 39 17.04 19.64 7.27
C ARG A 39 16.29 18.49 7.94
N ASN A 40 16.11 18.53 9.25
CA ASN A 40 15.35 17.53 10.00
C ASN A 40 13.87 17.53 9.63
N LEU A 41 13.26 18.71 9.54
CA LEU A 41 11.87 18.85 9.11
C LEU A 41 11.68 18.37 7.67
N ARG A 42 12.61 18.67 6.76
CA ARG A 42 12.56 18.17 5.39
C ARG A 42 12.60 16.65 5.33
N ARG A 43 13.54 16.02 6.06
CA ARG A 43 13.61 14.55 6.17
C ARG A 43 12.33 13.96 6.74
N TYR A 44 11.75 14.59 7.75
CA TYR A 44 10.50 14.15 8.34
C TYR A 44 9.37 14.19 7.32
N VAL A 45 9.22 15.31 6.59
CA VAL A 45 8.21 15.48 5.54
C VAL A 45 8.38 14.46 4.43
N ASP A 46 9.62 14.25 3.96
CA ASP A 46 9.96 13.28 2.90
C ASP A 46 9.67 11.82 3.33
N ALA A 47 9.68 11.54 4.64
CA ALA A 47 9.38 10.22 5.19
C ALA A 47 7.89 10.03 5.53
N MET A 48 7.06 11.07 5.42
CA MET A 48 5.63 10.93 5.72
C MET A 48 4.96 10.07 4.66
N THR A 49 4.21 9.08 5.14
CA THR A 49 3.41 8.19 4.32
C THR A 49 1.97 8.19 4.83
N GLU A 50 1.04 8.02 3.90
CA GLU A 50 -0.35 7.77 4.18
C GLU A 50 -0.72 6.33 3.83
N ILE A 51 -1.66 5.79 4.58
CA ILE A 51 -2.23 4.47 4.33
C ILE A 51 -3.69 4.68 3.97
N VAL A 52 -4.08 4.20 2.79
CA VAL A 52 -5.45 4.25 2.33
C VAL A 52 -5.99 2.83 2.21
N VAL A 53 -7.19 2.60 2.76
CA VAL A 53 -7.91 1.32 2.65
C VAL A 53 -9.16 1.56 1.83
N LEU A 54 -9.26 0.88 0.68
CA LEU A 54 -10.44 0.91 -0.18
C LEU A 54 -11.24 -0.35 0.07
N THR A 55 -12.44 -0.19 0.63
CA THR A 55 -13.37 -1.29 0.91
C THR A 55 -14.50 -1.30 -0.11
N ASN A 56 -15.16 -2.45 -0.26
CA ASN A 56 -16.30 -2.63 -1.16
C ASN A 56 -15.98 -2.25 -2.61
N LEU A 57 -14.77 -2.56 -3.08
CA LEU A 57 -14.38 -2.31 -4.46
C LEU A 57 -15.19 -3.17 -5.41
N ASP A 58 -15.78 -2.51 -6.38
CA ASP A 58 -16.49 -3.16 -7.48
C ASP A 58 -15.60 -3.24 -8.71
N SER A 59 -15.84 -4.25 -9.53
CA SER A 59 -15.12 -4.47 -10.78
C SER A 59 -16.10 -4.57 -11.93
N PRO A 60 -15.87 -3.83 -13.04
CA PRO A 60 -16.70 -3.92 -14.23
C PRO A 60 -16.48 -5.22 -15.02
N ILE A 61 -15.53 -6.05 -14.61
CA ILE A 61 -15.18 -7.33 -15.22
C ILE A 61 -15.13 -8.43 -14.17
N GLY A 62 -15.27 -9.67 -14.61
CA GLY A 62 -15.21 -10.85 -13.75
C GLY A 62 -16.52 -11.15 -13.04
N LEU A 63 -16.49 -12.22 -12.25
CA LEU A 63 -17.64 -12.69 -11.47
C LEU A 63 -17.37 -12.46 -10.00
N SER A 64 -18.31 -11.83 -9.30
CA SER A 64 -18.23 -11.64 -7.86
C SER A 64 -19.30 -12.42 -7.13
N TYR A 65 -18.88 -13.02 -6.02
CA TYR A 65 -19.72 -13.80 -5.13
C TYR A 65 -19.62 -13.19 -3.73
N ARG A 66 -20.69 -13.29 -2.96
CA ARG A 66 -20.59 -13.04 -1.52
C ARG A 66 -19.75 -14.13 -0.87
N LEU A 67 -19.28 -13.85 0.33
CA LEU A 67 -18.47 -14.82 1.09
C LEU A 67 -19.28 -16.02 1.59
N ASP A 68 -20.59 -15.86 1.77
CA ASP A 68 -21.55 -16.90 2.18
C ASP A 68 -22.21 -17.64 0.99
N GLU A 69 -21.86 -17.29 -0.24
CA GLU A 69 -22.38 -17.91 -1.47
C GLU A 69 -21.41 -18.97 -1.99
N ASP A 70 -21.95 -20.08 -2.50
CA ASP A 70 -21.15 -21.12 -3.15
C ASP A 70 -20.70 -20.67 -4.54
N VAL A 71 -19.40 -20.80 -4.80
CA VAL A 71 -18.82 -20.54 -6.13
C VAL A 71 -19.00 -21.80 -6.98
N PRO A 72 -19.56 -21.69 -8.20
CA PRO A 72 -19.73 -22.84 -9.09
C PRO A 72 -18.42 -23.61 -9.32
N GLY A 73 -18.44 -24.92 -9.04
CA GLY A 73 -17.29 -25.80 -9.22
C GLY A 73 -16.31 -25.85 -8.05
N GLU A 74 -16.56 -25.11 -6.97
CA GLU A 74 -15.78 -25.17 -5.73
C GLU A 74 -16.52 -25.94 -4.63
N VAL A 75 -15.77 -26.42 -3.64
CA VAL A 75 -16.33 -27.11 -2.47
C VAL A 75 -16.55 -26.09 -1.36
N GLY A 76 -17.74 -25.49 -1.31
CA GLY A 76 -18.31 -24.64 -0.25
C GLY A 76 -17.89 -23.15 -0.25
N ASN A 77 -18.30 -22.40 0.79
CA ASN A 77 -18.08 -20.95 0.96
C ASN A 77 -17.47 -20.56 2.33
N TYR A 78 -17.21 -19.27 2.63
CA TYR A 78 -16.61 -18.80 3.89
C TYR A 78 -17.53 -18.86 5.12
N ALA A 79 -18.76 -19.38 5.00
CA ALA A 79 -19.74 -19.51 6.08
C ALA A 79 -20.05 -18.20 6.85
N SER A 80 -19.72 -17.05 6.26
CA SER A 80 -19.96 -15.72 6.79
C SER A 80 -20.08 -14.75 5.63
N SER A 81 -20.93 -13.74 5.75
CA SER A 81 -21.03 -12.65 4.78
C SER A 81 -19.87 -11.65 4.86
N VAL A 82 -19.14 -11.65 5.99
CA VAL A 82 -18.02 -10.75 6.27
C VAL A 82 -16.89 -11.49 6.96
N VAL A 83 -15.65 -11.28 6.51
CA VAL A 83 -14.43 -11.75 7.19
C VAL A 83 -13.46 -10.58 7.29
N GLY A 84 -13.27 -10.05 8.50
CA GLY A 84 -12.57 -8.78 8.70
C GLY A 84 -13.29 -7.62 7.99
N TYR A 85 -12.66 -7.03 6.99
CA TYR A 85 -13.27 -6.00 6.12
C TYR A 85 -13.77 -6.55 4.77
N ILE A 86 -13.52 -7.83 4.49
CA ILE A 86 -13.84 -8.46 3.20
C ILE A 86 -15.31 -8.85 3.20
N THR A 87 -16.02 -8.47 2.15
CA THR A 87 -17.47 -8.76 2.00
C THR A 87 -17.79 -9.51 0.71
N ARG A 88 -16.87 -9.51 -0.27
CA ARG A 88 -17.02 -10.21 -1.55
C ARG A 88 -15.69 -10.79 -2.02
N GLN A 89 -15.80 -11.80 -2.86
CA GLN A 89 -14.70 -12.41 -3.60
C GLN A 89 -14.95 -12.32 -5.10
N TRP A 90 -13.90 -11.99 -5.85
CA TRP A 90 -13.86 -12.09 -7.29
C TRP A 90 -13.11 -13.36 -7.67
N VAL A 91 -13.72 -14.20 -8.49
CA VAL A 91 -13.19 -15.53 -8.83
C VAL A 91 -13.46 -15.83 -10.30
N ILE A 92 -12.50 -16.46 -10.96
CA ILE A 92 -12.72 -17.07 -12.27
C ILE A 92 -13.08 -18.54 -12.10
N GLU A 93 -14.03 -19.03 -12.91
CA GLU A 93 -14.46 -20.43 -12.87
C GLU A 93 -13.28 -21.38 -13.11
N ARG A 94 -13.32 -22.53 -12.43
CA ARG A 94 -12.31 -23.58 -12.55
C ARG A 94 -12.18 -24.04 -14.01
N GLY A 95 -10.93 -24.28 -14.45
CA GLY A 95 -10.63 -24.67 -15.83
C GLY A 95 -10.39 -23.49 -16.77
N ARG A 96 -10.50 -22.24 -16.29
CA ARG A 96 -10.31 -21.03 -17.10
C ARG A 96 -9.17 -20.16 -16.58
N THR A 97 -8.49 -19.52 -17.52
CA THR A 97 -7.55 -18.42 -17.27
C THR A 97 -8.17 -17.13 -17.81
N GLY A 98 -7.74 -15.99 -17.29
CA GLY A 98 -8.29 -14.70 -17.67
C GLY A 98 -8.39 -13.71 -16.53
N GLU A 99 -8.98 -12.55 -16.80
CA GLU A 99 -9.14 -11.48 -15.82
C GLU A 99 -10.14 -11.89 -14.73
N ILE A 100 -9.71 -11.79 -13.48
CA ILE A 100 -10.51 -12.05 -12.28
C ILE A 100 -11.32 -10.80 -11.94
N CYS A 101 -10.65 -9.65 -11.88
CA CYS A 101 -11.27 -8.35 -11.60
C CYS A 101 -10.33 -7.19 -12.00
N ARG A 102 -10.91 -5.99 -12.07
CA ARG A 102 -10.23 -4.72 -12.29
C ARG A 102 -10.72 -3.69 -11.29
N PHE A 103 -9.83 -3.14 -10.48
CA PHE A 103 -10.15 -2.07 -9.54
C PHE A 103 -9.60 -0.73 -10.00
N GLY A 104 -10.42 0.32 -9.94
CA GLY A 104 -10.00 1.70 -10.16
C GLY A 104 -9.46 2.30 -8.86
N ILE A 105 -8.30 2.98 -8.94
CA ILE A 105 -7.68 3.63 -7.77
C ILE A 105 -7.51 5.14 -7.99
N LEU A 106 -6.99 5.57 -9.15
CA LEU A 106 -6.66 6.97 -9.44
C LEU A 106 -5.82 7.60 -8.31
N SER A 107 -4.68 6.96 -8.01
CA SER A 107 -3.77 7.43 -6.97
C SER A 107 -2.33 7.02 -7.24
N HIS A 108 -1.40 7.72 -6.60
CA HIS A 108 0.00 7.33 -6.52
C HIS A 108 0.18 6.44 -5.29
N PHE A 109 0.91 5.35 -5.42
CA PHE A 109 1.27 4.52 -4.28
C PHE A 109 2.61 3.84 -4.49
N ASP A 110 3.32 3.61 -3.39
CA ASP A 110 4.59 2.89 -3.36
C ASP A 110 4.35 1.39 -3.17
N THR A 111 3.37 1.04 -2.34
CA THR A 111 3.06 -0.35 -2.00
C THR A 111 1.55 -0.59 -2.06
N LEU A 112 1.16 -1.70 -2.69
CA LEU A 112 -0.18 -2.24 -2.69
C LEU A 112 -0.24 -3.49 -1.80
N TYR A 113 -1.29 -3.58 -1.00
CA TYR A 113 -1.70 -4.76 -0.28
C TYR A 113 -3.04 -5.26 -0.80
N TYR A 114 -3.13 -6.56 -1.02
CA TYR A 114 -4.33 -7.21 -1.53
C TYR A 114 -4.53 -8.56 -0.83
N TRP A 115 -5.79 -9.01 -0.77
CA TRP A 115 -6.13 -10.30 -0.19
C TRP A 115 -6.45 -11.31 -1.28
N SER A 116 -5.85 -12.49 -1.17
CA SER A 116 -5.98 -13.54 -2.16
C SER A 116 -5.93 -14.94 -1.56
N GLY A 117 -6.43 -15.91 -2.32
CA GLY A 117 -6.39 -17.33 -2.02
C GLY A 117 -6.39 -18.16 -3.30
N ALA A 118 -5.73 -19.31 -3.27
CA ALA A 118 -5.65 -20.23 -4.40
C ALA A 118 -6.50 -21.47 -4.14
N ASP A 119 -7.34 -21.86 -5.09
CA ASP A 119 -8.00 -23.17 -5.02
C ASP A 119 -7.04 -24.29 -5.46
N ASN A 120 -7.28 -25.51 -4.96
CA ASN A 120 -6.59 -26.72 -5.41
C ASN A 120 -5.05 -26.69 -5.20
N GLY A 121 -4.59 -26.19 -4.04
CA GLY A 121 -3.19 -26.20 -3.62
C GLY A 121 -2.47 -24.85 -3.75
N ASP A 122 -1.30 -24.75 -3.12
CA ASP A 122 -0.46 -23.55 -3.23
C ASP A 122 0.21 -23.52 -4.61
N LYS A 123 0.15 -22.37 -5.30
CA LYS A 123 0.71 -22.29 -6.65
C LYS A 123 0.91 -20.88 -7.17
N LYS A 124 1.77 -20.78 -8.18
CA LYS A 124 1.91 -19.59 -9.03
C LYS A 124 0.73 -19.53 -9.98
N THR A 125 -0.12 -18.53 -9.80
CA THR A 125 -1.42 -18.51 -10.46
C THR A 125 -1.93 -17.09 -10.73
N LEU A 126 -1.32 -16.09 -10.12
CA LEU A 126 -1.78 -14.71 -10.23
C LEU A 126 -0.81 -13.87 -11.06
N GLU A 127 -1.37 -13.04 -11.94
CA GLU A 127 -0.69 -11.95 -12.62
C GLU A 127 -1.40 -10.65 -12.22
N ILE A 128 -0.61 -9.65 -11.79
CA ILE A 128 -1.11 -8.31 -11.46
C ILE A 128 -0.56 -7.33 -12.48
N THR A 129 -1.45 -6.55 -13.10
CA THR A 129 -1.07 -5.45 -13.99
C THR A 129 -1.44 -4.12 -13.38
N LEU A 130 -0.47 -3.23 -13.27
CA LEU A 130 -0.67 -1.82 -12.94
C LEU A 130 -0.77 -1.04 -14.26
N GLU A 131 -1.92 -0.44 -14.52
CA GLU A 131 -2.12 0.49 -15.63
C GLU A 131 -2.08 1.92 -15.10
N TYR A 132 -1.18 2.73 -15.66
CA TYR A 132 -0.97 4.12 -15.27
C TYR A 132 -1.83 5.07 -16.11
N VAL A 133 -2.07 6.28 -15.61
CA VAL A 133 -2.88 7.30 -16.28
C VAL A 133 -2.34 7.69 -17.66
N ASP A 134 -1.01 7.65 -17.84
CA ASP A 134 -0.32 7.88 -19.11
C ASP A 134 -0.49 6.75 -20.14
N GLY A 135 -1.22 5.67 -19.79
CA GLY A 135 -1.48 4.52 -20.65
C GLY A 135 -0.40 3.44 -20.61
N THR A 136 0.71 3.67 -19.92
CA THR A 136 1.73 2.63 -19.72
C THR A 136 1.22 1.53 -18.79
N ARG A 137 1.78 0.32 -18.92
CA ARG A 137 1.42 -0.83 -18.10
C ARG A 137 2.65 -1.52 -17.56
N HIS A 138 2.56 -2.01 -16.34
CA HIS A 138 3.56 -2.88 -15.74
C HIS A 138 2.91 -4.18 -15.27
N VAL A 139 3.43 -5.31 -15.75
CA VAL A 139 2.89 -6.65 -15.49
C VAL A 139 3.82 -7.40 -14.55
N ILE A 140 3.26 -7.96 -13.49
CA ILE A 140 3.95 -8.79 -12.51
C ILE A 140 3.26 -10.15 -12.54
N GLY A 141 3.90 -11.11 -13.22
CA GLY A 141 3.37 -12.45 -13.44
C GLY A 141 3.86 -13.49 -12.44
N ASP A 142 3.32 -14.70 -12.56
CA ASP A 142 3.72 -15.90 -11.80
C ASP A 142 3.75 -15.72 -10.28
N ILE A 143 2.81 -14.92 -9.74
CA ILE A 143 2.71 -14.67 -8.32
C ILE A 143 2.16 -15.91 -7.62
N PHE A 144 2.92 -16.39 -6.63
CA PHE A 144 2.55 -17.50 -5.77
C PHE A 144 1.45 -17.12 -4.78
N ILE A 145 0.40 -17.92 -4.71
CA ILE A 145 -0.72 -17.74 -3.79
C ILE A 145 -0.95 -19.03 -3.01
N HIS A 146 -1.14 -18.89 -1.70
CA HIS A 146 -1.40 -19.99 -0.77
C HIS A 146 -2.84 -20.49 -0.88
N GLU A 147 -3.01 -21.78 -0.63
CA GLU A 147 -4.28 -22.48 -0.65
C GLU A 147 -5.22 -22.00 0.47
N TRP A 148 -6.49 -21.74 0.13
CA TRP A 148 -7.42 -21.04 1.02
C TRP A 148 -8.21 -21.96 1.97
N THR A 149 -8.35 -23.25 1.70
CA THR A 149 -9.20 -24.16 2.53
C THR A 149 -8.64 -24.38 3.93
N LYS A 150 -7.32 -24.21 4.13
CA LYS A 150 -6.68 -24.30 5.45
C LYS A 150 -5.46 -23.40 5.56
N LEU A 151 -5.10 -23.06 6.80
CA LEU A 151 -3.91 -22.23 7.06
C LEU A 151 -2.63 -22.92 6.57
N ARG A 152 -1.88 -22.20 5.74
CA ARG A 152 -0.62 -22.64 5.16
C ARG A 152 0.55 -21.96 5.87
N PRO A 153 1.68 -22.66 6.06
CA PRO A 153 2.88 -22.03 6.60
C PRO A 153 3.36 -20.93 5.66
N LYS A 154 3.90 -19.86 6.24
CA LYS A 154 4.46 -18.74 5.48
C LYS A 154 5.71 -19.21 4.72
N GLY A 155 5.58 -19.34 3.40
CA GLY A 155 6.68 -19.73 2.50
C GLY A 155 7.65 -18.57 2.20
N SER A 156 8.60 -18.78 1.27
CA SER A 156 9.61 -17.77 0.88
C SER A 156 9.32 -17.07 -0.45
N GLU A 157 8.50 -17.65 -1.33
CA GLU A 157 8.35 -17.18 -2.70
C GLU A 157 7.46 -15.93 -2.84
N ASN A 158 6.35 -15.91 -2.11
CA ASN A 158 5.49 -14.74 -1.93
C ASN A 158 4.89 -14.80 -0.50
N PRO A 159 5.67 -14.48 0.53
CA PRO A 159 5.23 -14.61 1.91
C PRO A 159 4.05 -13.67 2.20
N TYR A 160 2.92 -14.22 2.65
CA TYR A 160 1.83 -13.39 3.15
C TYR A 160 2.25 -12.64 4.41
N ILE A 161 1.72 -11.43 4.62
CA ILE A 161 2.01 -10.60 5.79
C ILE A 161 1.08 -10.92 6.93
N GLU A 162 -0.19 -11.16 6.61
CA GLU A 162 -1.30 -11.33 7.54
C GLU A 162 -2.25 -12.39 6.98
N TYR A 163 -3.04 -13.01 7.85
CA TYR A 163 -4.13 -13.89 7.44
C TYR A 163 -5.39 -13.63 8.27
N LEU A 164 -6.55 -13.94 7.69
CA LEU A 164 -7.84 -13.95 8.37
C LEU A 164 -8.47 -15.32 8.25
N LEU A 165 -9.07 -15.79 9.36
CA LEU A 165 -9.84 -17.02 9.39
C LEU A 165 -11.33 -16.71 9.41
N SER A 166 -12.06 -17.45 8.60
CA SER A 166 -13.53 -17.49 8.63
C SER A 166 -14.03 -18.53 9.64
N PRO A 167 -15.34 -18.56 9.96
CA PRO A 167 -15.90 -19.51 10.94
C PRO A 167 -15.66 -20.99 10.61
N ASN A 168 -15.51 -21.35 9.34
CA ASN A 168 -15.19 -22.71 8.90
C ASN A 168 -13.70 -22.87 8.54
N GLU A 169 -12.83 -22.06 9.17
CA GLU A 169 -11.37 -22.12 9.11
C GLU A 169 -10.74 -21.85 7.73
N ARG A 170 -11.54 -21.38 6.78
CA ARG A 170 -11.04 -20.93 5.48
C ARG A 170 -10.30 -19.61 5.63
N VAL A 171 -9.28 -19.44 4.81
CA VAL A 171 -8.25 -18.43 5.02
C VAL A 171 -8.23 -17.41 3.89
N TRP A 172 -8.07 -16.15 4.28
CA TRP A 172 -7.63 -15.08 3.40
C TRP A 172 -6.19 -14.71 3.76
N TYR A 173 -5.33 -14.58 2.76
CA TYR A 173 -3.94 -14.15 2.95
C TYR A 173 -3.74 -12.76 2.37
N LYS A 174 -3.06 -11.90 3.12
CA LYS A 174 -2.68 -10.56 2.68
C LYS A 174 -1.28 -10.58 2.09
N TYR A 175 -1.14 -10.09 0.87
CA TYR A 175 0.13 -10.01 0.16
C TYR A 175 0.54 -8.56 -0.06
N GLU A 176 1.83 -8.35 -0.32
CA GLU A 176 2.43 -7.07 -0.68
C GLU A 176 2.88 -7.08 -2.13
N LEU A 177 2.67 -5.97 -2.82
CA LEU A 177 3.19 -5.71 -4.15
C LEU A 177 3.81 -4.31 -4.16
N ARG A 178 5.07 -4.21 -4.56
CA ARG A 178 5.72 -2.91 -4.76
C ARG A 178 5.40 -2.35 -6.13
N ASN A 179 4.97 -1.10 -6.17
CA ASN A 179 4.81 -0.38 -7.42
C ASN A 179 6.21 0.00 -7.96
N PRO A 180 6.60 -0.45 -9.17
CA PRO A 180 7.89 -0.09 -9.75
C PRO A 180 7.97 1.36 -10.20
N ASN A 181 6.84 2.04 -10.40
CA ASN A 181 6.77 3.44 -10.80
C ASN A 181 5.87 4.20 -9.81
N PRO A 182 6.31 4.41 -8.56
CA PRO A 182 5.50 5.07 -7.53
C PRO A 182 5.20 6.53 -7.87
N ASP A 183 5.96 7.14 -8.77
CA ASP A 183 5.77 8.51 -9.25
C ASP A 183 4.72 8.65 -10.34
N LYS A 184 4.24 7.54 -10.90
CA LYS A 184 3.13 7.53 -11.86
C LYS A 184 1.81 7.23 -11.15
N GLU A 185 0.78 8.00 -11.50
CA GLU A 185 -0.57 7.75 -11.03
C GLU A 185 -1.11 6.44 -11.63
N VAL A 186 -1.56 5.53 -10.78
CA VAL A 186 -2.16 4.25 -11.18
C VAL A 186 -3.65 4.46 -11.40
N ARG A 187 -4.11 4.19 -12.63
CA ARG A 187 -5.52 4.26 -13.01
C ARG A 187 -6.25 2.99 -12.60
N TYR A 188 -5.72 1.83 -13.01
CA TYR A 188 -6.35 0.52 -12.77
C TYR A 188 -5.35 -0.51 -12.28
N ILE A 189 -5.85 -1.41 -11.44
CA ILE A 189 -5.17 -2.66 -11.08
C ILE A 189 -5.98 -3.82 -11.63
N TYR A 190 -5.35 -4.63 -12.47
CA TYR A 190 -5.93 -5.84 -13.02
C TYR A 190 -5.36 -7.04 -12.28
N PHE A 191 -6.25 -7.94 -11.88
CA PHE A 191 -5.89 -9.25 -11.37
C PHE A 191 -6.31 -10.30 -12.38
N LYS A 192 -5.39 -11.19 -12.74
CA LYS A 192 -5.61 -12.20 -13.76
C LYS A 192 -5.13 -13.56 -13.28
N ASN A 193 -5.95 -14.57 -13.49
CA ASN A 193 -5.58 -15.95 -13.29
C ASN A 193 -4.82 -16.47 -14.50
N VAL A 194 -3.61 -16.98 -14.29
CA VAL A 194 -2.76 -17.57 -15.34
C VAL A 194 -2.72 -19.10 -15.30
N ASN A 195 -3.33 -19.74 -14.30
CA ASN A 195 -3.35 -21.19 -14.16
C ASN A 195 -4.78 -21.76 -14.18
N SER A 196 -5.13 -22.52 -15.22
CA SER A 196 -6.46 -23.12 -15.38
C SER A 196 -6.81 -24.17 -14.32
N GLU A 197 -5.82 -24.74 -13.63
CA GLU A 197 -6.02 -25.75 -12.58
C GLU A 197 -6.34 -25.13 -11.21
N CYS A 198 -6.45 -23.81 -11.13
CA CYS A 198 -6.68 -23.06 -9.90
C CYS A 198 -7.66 -21.93 -10.14
N ALA A 199 -8.74 -21.91 -9.35
CA ALA A 199 -9.57 -20.74 -9.20
C ALA A 199 -8.92 -19.82 -8.16
N THR A 200 -8.22 -18.79 -8.65
CA THR A 200 -7.66 -17.74 -7.79
C THR A 200 -8.75 -16.76 -7.43
N ARG A 201 -8.83 -16.40 -6.15
CA ARG A 201 -9.78 -15.40 -5.65
C ARG A 201 -9.08 -14.12 -5.21
N ILE A 202 -9.77 -13.00 -5.41
CA ILE A 202 -9.33 -11.67 -4.98
C ILE A 202 -10.45 -11.04 -4.15
N ALA A 203 -10.12 -10.55 -2.96
CA ALA A 203 -11.08 -9.84 -2.14
C ALA A 203 -11.44 -8.47 -2.73
N ASN A 204 -12.62 -7.96 -2.40
CA ASN A 204 -13.04 -6.59 -2.73
C ASN A 204 -12.45 -5.50 -1.82
N VAL A 205 -11.28 -5.76 -1.24
CA VAL A 205 -10.58 -4.83 -0.35
C VAL A 205 -9.12 -4.81 -0.76
N ILE A 206 -8.60 -3.59 -0.95
CA ILE A 206 -7.17 -3.36 -1.10
C ILE A 206 -6.75 -2.23 -0.18
N GLN A 207 -5.48 -2.23 0.17
CA GLN A 207 -4.85 -1.18 0.94
C GLN A 207 -3.62 -0.72 0.17
N TYR A 208 -3.27 0.56 0.21
CA TYR A 208 -2.01 1.02 -0.34
C TYR A 208 -1.33 2.02 0.58
N VAL A 209 -0.01 2.12 0.44
CA VAL A 209 0.84 3.10 1.12
C VAL A 209 1.36 4.06 0.07
N ALA A 210 1.22 5.35 0.32
CA ALA A 210 1.69 6.41 -0.57
C ALA A 210 2.51 7.44 0.21
N ARG A 211 3.52 8.03 -0.42
CA ARG A 211 4.19 9.23 0.10
C ARG A 211 3.25 10.43 0.09
N ILE A 212 3.24 11.23 1.15
CA ILE A 212 2.48 12.48 1.18
C ILE A 212 3.08 13.44 0.15
N ARG A 213 2.25 13.88 -0.80
CA ARG A 213 2.65 14.85 -1.82
C ARG A 213 2.02 16.21 -1.50
N PRO A 214 2.81 17.30 -1.51
CA PRO A 214 2.22 18.63 -1.44
C PRO A 214 1.34 18.84 -2.67
N LEU A 215 0.16 19.46 -2.48
CA LEU A 215 -0.63 19.98 -3.58
C LEU A 215 0.20 21.06 -4.27
N GLU A 216 0.65 20.82 -5.50
CA GLU A 216 1.21 21.88 -6.33
C GLU A 216 0.07 22.84 -6.69
N THR A 217 0.09 24.03 -6.08
CA THR A 217 -0.77 25.17 -6.42
C THR A 217 -0.23 25.95 -7.60
#